data_AF-A0A2H5WNC9-F1
#
_entry.id   AF-A0A2H5WNC9-F1
#
_cell.length_a   1.000
_cell.length_b   1.000
_cell.length_c   1.000
_cell.angle_alpha   90.00
_cell.angle_beta   90.00
_cell.angle_gamma   90.00
#
_symmetry.space_group_name_H-M   'P 1'
#
loop_
_entity.id
_entity.type
_entity.pdbx_description
1 polymer ?
#
loop_
_entity_poly.entity_id
_entity_poly.type
_entity_poly.pdbx_seq_one_letter_code
_entity_poly.pdbx_strand_id
1 'polypeptide(L)'
;MIDALDWAVAGVCFGLGFVAVLMARIREGFPFFALSGVWLLALLAFGLTVPSEPLPYFQAGGALGWGVLVAAGLWLMGAFLGMRWHQAWGAILPLWAPILGLALLPNDFVYAVWGIGIATALFWILLGRAWHESETIALGVLSLSWASVLAFKADTPRWLAVCMAGCAILTLLVVAWRGRKGLVSWWLPYALLFAGFTATAVGYRLSGSESPWLELVLITLVGATLARGFASSEEWGRYSVLVWVAVLLASFGVMKGYGMALSALMVSLYALVMAQGSLMRTEPQERALYTAGAFLLTMMVGLRLFVLTYPLRPPRADLYQPFTLFGFLLALVGLGVLALWWSQRREESPLWRTLTAGFWSAGAPLALVALMTERAGAGWTAGALGAALSAYLYGNPLQRWVYPLAMAGLVVLLPLAQVAAPLAESPRATRITAGAILAGLILLTALVSAWLSRKEATAPGQSP
;
A
#
# COMPACT_ATOMS: atom_id res chain seq x y z
N MET A 1 10.19 16.69 19.48
CA MET A 1 9.67 16.00 20.69
C MET A 1 8.17 15.94 20.52
N ILE A 2 7.57 14.75 20.60
CA ILE A 2 6.13 14.57 20.33
C ILE A 2 5.35 15.01 21.56
N ASP A 3 4.33 15.84 21.37
CA ASP A 3 3.59 16.43 22.47
C ASP A 3 2.58 15.43 23.07
N ALA A 4 2.18 15.65 24.32
CA ALA A 4 1.20 14.81 25.01
C ALA A 4 -0.15 14.76 24.27
N LEU A 5 -0.50 15.85 23.55
CA LEU A 5 -1.69 15.93 22.72
C LEU A 5 -1.64 14.93 21.55
N ASP A 6 -0.50 14.78 20.90
CA ASP A 6 -0.33 13.87 19.77
C ASP A 6 -0.52 12.42 20.21
N TRP A 7 0.03 12.06 21.37
CA TRP A 7 -0.17 10.76 22.00
C TRP A 7 -1.59 10.54 22.48
N ALA A 8 -2.28 11.58 22.94
CA ALA A 8 -3.70 11.50 23.28
C ALA A 8 -4.55 11.19 22.02
N VAL A 9 -4.27 11.84 20.89
CA VAL A 9 -4.94 11.55 19.61
C VAL A 9 -4.69 10.11 19.17
N ALA A 10 -3.44 9.64 19.23
CA ALA A 10 -3.11 8.25 18.92
C ALA A 10 -3.83 7.26 19.85
N GLY A 11 -3.86 7.55 21.15
CA GLY A 11 -4.58 6.77 22.15
C GLY A 11 -6.09 6.72 21.90
N VAL A 12 -6.70 7.85 21.50
CA VAL A 12 -8.13 7.90 21.14
C VAL A 12 -8.42 7.11 19.87
N CYS A 13 -7.63 7.30 18.80
CA CYS A 13 -7.79 6.54 17.56
C CYS A 13 -7.67 5.03 17.81
N PHE A 14 -6.64 4.63 18.55
CA PHE A 14 -6.40 3.24 18.90
C PHE A 14 -7.48 2.68 19.83
N GLY A 15 -7.87 3.41 20.87
CA GLY A 15 -8.92 3.03 21.82
C GLY A 15 -10.29 2.86 21.15
N LEU A 16 -10.67 3.77 20.25
CA LEU A 16 -11.90 3.65 19.46
C LEU A 16 -11.85 2.45 18.51
N GLY A 17 -10.70 2.21 17.86
CA GLY A 17 -10.48 1.02 17.04
C GLY A 17 -10.61 -0.28 17.86
N PHE A 18 -10.06 -0.30 19.07
CA PHE A 18 -10.16 -1.43 19.99
C PHE A 18 -11.62 -1.68 20.44
N VAL A 19 -12.35 -0.62 20.80
CA VAL A 19 -13.77 -0.72 21.14
C VAL A 19 -14.59 -1.23 19.95
N ALA A 20 -14.33 -0.74 18.73
CA ALA A 20 -15.00 -1.22 17.53
C ALA A 20 -14.80 -2.73 17.34
N VAL A 21 -13.59 -3.22 17.59
CA VAL A 21 -13.25 -4.65 17.54
C VAL A 21 -13.97 -5.45 18.64
N LEU A 22 -14.03 -4.93 19.87
CA LEU A 22 -14.80 -5.59 20.95
C LEU A 22 -16.29 -5.66 20.63
N MET A 23 -16.88 -4.59 20.09
CA MET A 23 -18.26 -4.60 19.63
C MET A 23 -18.49 -5.58 18.48
N ALA A 24 -17.49 -5.74 17.61
CA ALA A 24 -17.49 -6.72 16.54
C ALA A 24 -17.43 -8.16 17.08
N ARG A 25 -16.73 -8.41 18.20
CA ARG A 25 -16.68 -9.73 18.87
C ARG A 25 -18.01 -10.19 19.43
N ILE A 26 -18.79 -9.24 19.97
CA ILE A 26 -20.07 -9.52 20.64
C ILE A 26 -21.15 -9.91 19.63
N ARG A 27 -20.92 -9.71 18.33
CA ARG A 27 -21.92 -9.96 17.27
C ARG A 27 -21.30 -10.81 16.16
N GLU A 28 -21.94 -11.91 15.78
CA GLU A 28 -21.41 -13.01 14.92
C GLU A 28 -21.00 -12.64 13.47
N GLY A 29 -20.80 -11.36 13.14
CA GLY A 29 -20.55 -10.90 11.76
C GLY A 29 -19.11 -10.48 11.42
N PHE A 30 -18.16 -10.52 12.37
CA PHE A 30 -16.78 -10.08 12.10
C PHE A 30 -15.80 -11.26 12.12
N PRO A 31 -14.87 -11.36 11.15
CA PRO A 31 -13.95 -12.47 11.08
C PRO A 31 -13.12 -12.63 12.37
N PHE A 32 -13.22 -13.81 13.00
CA PHE A 32 -12.56 -14.16 14.27
C PHE A 32 -11.03 -13.91 14.24
N PHE A 33 -10.44 -14.02 13.05
CA PHE A 33 -9.02 -13.83 12.80
C PHE A 33 -8.54 -12.38 12.88
N ALA A 34 -9.42 -11.40 12.64
CA ALA A 34 -9.06 -9.99 12.72
C ALA A 34 -8.84 -9.58 14.19
N LEU A 35 -9.53 -10.20 15.15
CA LEU A 35 -9.44 -9.86 16.57
C LEU A 35 -8.08 -10.23 17.19
N SER A 36 -7.58 -11.43 16.87
CA SER A 36 -6.29 -11.93 17.32
C SER A 36 -5.13 -11.22 16.61
N GLY A 37 -5.28 -10.92 15.31
CA GLY A 37 -4.32 -10.09 14.58
C GLY A 37 -4.20 -8.66 15.12
N VAL A 38 -5.32 -8.05 15.52
CA VAL A 38 -5.37 -6.70 16.11
C VAL A 38 -4.70 -6.62 17.47
N TRP A 39 -4.96 -7.61 18.33
CA TRP A 39 -4.33 -7.68 19.63
C TRP A 39 -2.81 -7.88 19.50
N LEU A 40 -2.38 -8.76 18.59
CA LEU A 40 -0.95 -8.96 18.28
C LEU A 40 -0.31 -7.70 17.70
N LEU A 41 -1.00 -6.95 16.84
CA LEU A 41 -0.50 -5.71 16.24
C LEU A 41 -0.39 -4.57 17.22
N ALA A 42 -1.36 -4.45 18.13
CA ALA A 42 -1.31 -3.49 19.22
C ALA A 42 -0.13 -3.77 20.15
N LEU A 43 0.08 -5.03 20.50
CA LEU A 43 1.21 -5.48 21.31
C LEU A 43 2.55 -5.36 20.60
N LEU A 44 2.61 -5.63 19.30
CA LEU A 44 3.81 -5.44 18.48
C LEU A 44 4.11 -3.96 18.28
N ALA A 45 3.11 -3.11 18.00
CA ALA A 45 3.29 -1.67 17.88
C ALA A 45 3.77 -1.07 19.20
N PHE A 46 3.18 -1.49 20.33
CA PHE A 46 3.64 -1.10 21.67
C PHE A 46 5.05 -1.63 21.95
N GLY A 47 5.32 -2.91 21.72
CA GLY A 47 6.63 -3.53 21.95
C GLY A 47 7.75 -2.97 21.08
N LEU A 48 7.47 -2.62 19.82
CA LEU A 48 8.41 -1.96 18.89
C LEU A 48 8.69 -0.51 19.28
N THR A 49 7.83 0.10 20.10
CA THR A 49 8.09 1.41 20.75
C THR A 49 8.77 1.27 22.11
N VAL A 50 9.23 0.08 22.50
CA VAL A 50 10.07 -0.12 23.70
C VAL A 50 11.46 -0.62 23.28
N PRO A 51 12.33 0.20 22.68
CA PRO A 51 13.75 -0.12 22.56
C PRO A 51 14.47 0.20 23.87
N SER A 52 15.35 -0.72 24.30
CA SER A 52 16.29 -0.53 25.42
C SER A 52 17.52 0.32 25.04
N GLU A 53 17.80 0.51 23.74
CA GLU A 53 18.83 1.42 23.21
C GLU A 53 18.34 2.08 21.90
N PRO A 54 18.37 3.42 21.77
CA PRO A 54 17.68 4.10 20.68
C PRO A 54 18.54 4.26 19.41
N LEU A 55 18.11 3.63 18.31
CA LEU A 55 18.34 4.18 16.97
C LEU A 55 17.37 5.37 16.76
N PRO A 56 17.73 6.43 16.00
CA PRO A 56 16.92 7.65 15.88
C PRO A 56 15.49 7.40 15.35
N TYR A 57 15.27 6.30 14.64
CA TYR A 57 13.98 5.90 14.06
C TYR A 57 13.09 5.08 15.01
N PHE A 58 13.72 4.42 15.98
CA PHE A 58 13.09 3.56 16.97
C PHE A 58 13.40 4.15 18.35
N GLN A 59 12.88 5.35 18.60
CA GLN A 59 12.85 5.90 19.95
C GLN A 59 11.53 5.50 20.60
N ALA A 60 11.57 5.19 21.90
CA ALA A 60 10.33 5.02 22.65
C ALA A 60 9.50 6.29 22.56
N GLY A 61 8.24 6.16 22.14
CA GLY A 61 7.39 7.32 21.90
C GLY A 61 7.71 8.13 20.62
N GLY A 62 8.41 7.55 19.63
CA GLY A 62 8.75 8.21 18.36
C GLY A 62 7.63 8.25 17.30
N ALA A 63 7.81 9.10 16.28
CA ALA A 63 6.80 9.39 15.24
C ALA A 63 6.40 8.17 14.41
N LEU A 64 7.31 7.21 14.21
CA LEU A 64 7.02 5.93 13.56
C LEU A 64 5.98 5.13 14.35
N GLY A 65 6.17 4.98 15.65
CA GLY A 65 5.23 4.28 16.54
C GLY A 65 3.87 4.96 16.59
N TRP A 66 3.86 6.30 16.65
CA TRP A 66 2.64 7.10 16.55
C TRP A 66 1.88 6.80 15.24
N GLY A 67 2.58 6.78 14.11
CA GLY A 67 1.99 6.50 12.80
C GLY A 67 1.37 5.11 12.71
N VAL A 68 2.03 4.10 13.29
CA VAL A 68 1.49 2.73 13.36
C VAL A 68 0.19 2.69 14.17
N LEU A 69 0.16 3.33 15.34
CA LEU A 69 -1.00 3.31 16.25
C LEU A 69 -2.22 4.03 15.66
N VAL A 70 -2.01 5.23 15.11
CA VAL A 70 -3.09 6.02 14.49
C VAL A 70 -3.67 5.28 13.29
N ALA A 71 -2.81 4.81 12.38
CA ALA A 71 -3.26 4.06 11.23
C ALA A 71 -3.99 2.78 11.64
N ALA A 72 -3.48 2.03 12.62
CA ALA A 72 -4.13 0.81 13.10
C ALA A 72 -5.53 1.07 13.67
N GLY A 73 -5.69 2.09 14.50
CA GLY A 73 -6.99 2.47 15.04
C GLY A 73 -8.00 2.84 13.96
N LEU A 74 -7.57 3.67 12.99
CA LEU A 74 -8.41 4.12 11.88
C LEU A 74 -8.77 3.00 10.90
N TRP A 75 -7.82 2.10 10.59
CA TRP A 75 -8.09 0.90 9.79
C TRP A 75 -9.11 -0.01 10.44
N LEU A 76 -9.05 -0.14 11.77
CA LEU A 76 -9.98 -1.01 12.50
C LEU A 76 -11.40 -0.45 12.56
N MET A 77 -11.50 0.84 12.89
CA MET A 77 -12.78 1.52 12.88
C MET A 77 -13.36 1.56 11.46
N GLY A 78 -12.51 1.78 10.45
CA GLY A 78 -12.89 1.72 9.04
C GLY A 78 -13.38 0.33 8.63
N ALA A 79 -12.65 -0.73 8.97
CA ALA A 79 -13.03 -2.11 8.68
C ALA A 79 -14.35 -2.49 9.35
N PHE A 80 -14.56 -2.10 10.61
CA PHE A 80 -15.81 -2.31 11.32
C PHE A 80 -17.00 -1.62 10.63
N LEU A 81 -16.87 -0.33 10.29
CA LEU A 81 -17.94 0.41 9.61
C LEU A 81 -18.18 -0.05 8.17
N GLY A 82 -17.11 -0.38 7.45
CA GLY A 82 -17.14 -0.84 6.06
C GLY A 82 -17.82 -2.20 5.92
N MET A 83 -17.37 -3.20 6.68
CA MET A 83 -17.94 -4.56 6.61
C MET A 83 -19.37 -4.63 7.15
N ARG A 84 -19.70 -3.82 8.16
CA ARG A 84 -21.02 -3.88 8.82
C ARG A 84 -22.09 -3.09 8.09
N TRP A 85 -21.78 -1.86 7.67
CA TRP A 85 -22.78 -0.93 7.16
C TRP A 85 -22.58 -0.58 5.68
N HIS A 86 -21.56 -1.14 5.01
CA HIS A 86 -21.21 -0.80 3.62
C HIS A 86 -21.17 0.72 3.42
N GLN A 87 -20.73 1.44 4.46
CA GLN A 87 -20.72 2.88 4.51
C GLN A 87 -19.39 3.41 4.01
N ALA A 88 -19.42 4.53 3.29
CA ALA A 88 -18.23 5.25 2.83
C ALA A 88 -17.25 5.60 3.96
N TRP A 89 -17.71 5.65 5.22
CA TRP A 89 -16.86 5.81 6.40
C TRP A 89 -15.75 4.75 6.49
N GLY A 90 -15.99 3.53 5.99
CA GLY A 90 -14.96 2.50 5.94
C GLY A 90 -13.76 2.90 5.10
N ALA A 91 -13.99 3.55 3.94
CA ALA A 91 -12.95 4.03 3.04
C ALA A 91 -12.32 5.36 3.50
N ILE A 92 -13.10 6.24 4.15
CA ILE A 92 -12.65 7.58 4.54
C ILE A 92 -11.69 7.52 5.73
N LEU A 93 -11.94 6.67 6.74
CA LEU A 93 -11.18 6.70 7.99
C LEU A 93 -9.68 6.43 7.80
N PRO A 94 -9.23 5.43 7.02
CA PRO A 94 -7.80 5.21 6.80
C PRO A 94 -7.10 6.38 6.11
N LEU A 95 -7.78 7.15 5.24
CA LEU A 95 -7.22 8.33 4.57
C LEU A 95 -6.87 9.47 5.54
N TRP A 96 -7.47 9.50 6.73
CA TRP A 96 -7.16 10.51 7.74
C TRP A 96 -5.79 10.31 8.38
N ALA A 97 -5.22 9.09 8.36
CA ALA A 97 -3.92 8.84 8.99
C ALA A 97 -2.79 9.75 8.46
N PRO A 98 -2.53 9.85 7.14
CA PRO A 98 -1.52 10.77 6.62
C PRO A 98 -1.88 12.24 6.81
N ILE A 99 -3.17 12.61 6.82
CA ILE A 99 -3.62 13.99 7.05
C ILE A 99 -3.31 14.41 8.49
N LEU A 100 -3.62 13.55 9.46
CA LEU A 100 -3.29 13.77 10.87
C LEU A 100 -1.78 13.85 11.07
N GLY A 101 -1.00 12.98 10.40
CA GLY A 101 0.46 13.04 10.43
C GLY A 101 1.00 14.38 9.93
N LEU A 102 0.44 14.93 8.84
CA LEU A 102 0.83 16.25 8.32
C LEU A 102 0.49 17.40 9.28
N ALA A 103 -0.65 17.31 9.97
CA ALA A 103 -1.13 18.36 10.86
C ALA A 103 -0.43 18.37 12.23
N LEU A 104 -0.20 17.19 12.81
CA LEU A 104 0.29 17.03 14.18
C LEU A 104 1.81 16.86 14.24
N LEU A 105 2.41 16.20 13.25
CA LEU A 105 3.85 15.91 13.22
C LEU A 105 4.53 16.47 11.95
N PRO A 106 4.44 17.78 11.66
CA PRO A 106 4.96 18.33 10.41
C PRO A 106 6.48 18.22 10.25
N ASN A 107 7.22 18.16 11.36
CA ASN A 107 8.68 18.05 11.40
C ASN A 107 9.16 16.59 11.29
N ASP A 108 8.45 15.67 11.95
CA ASP A 108 8.77 14.23 11.97
C ASP A 108 7.90 13.41 11.01
N PHE A 109 7.24 14.10 10.07
CA PHE A 109 6.21 13.54 9.19
C PHE A 109 6.67 12.31 8.41
N VAL A 110 7.91 12.32 7.92
CA VAL A 110 8.48 11.22 7.13
C VAL A 110 8.46 9.92 7.94
N TYR A 111 8.77 9.97 9.23
CA TYR A 111 8.77 8.79 10.11
C TYR A 111 7.36 8.32 10.44
N ALA A 112 6.43 9.25 10.66
CA ALA A 112 5.02 8.91 10.84
C ALA A 112 4.45 8.20 9.60
N VAL A 113 4.79 8.67 8.40
CA VAL A 113 4.38 8.03 7.13
C VAL A 113 4.90 6.61 7.01
N TRP A 114 6.13 6.32 7.43
CA TRP A 114 6.63 4.95 7.44
C TRP A 114 5.81 4.04 8.36
N GLY A 115 5.46 4.51 9.55
CA GLY A 115 4.55 3.79 10.45
C GLY A 115 3.18 3.55 9.83
N ILE A 116 2.59 4.56 9.20
CA ILE A 116 1.30 4.48 8.51
C ILE A 116 1.36 3.47 7.36
N GLY A 117 2.45 3.47 6.58
CA GLY A 117 2.69 2.55 5.49
C GLY A 117 2.73 1.10 5.99
N ILE A 118 3.53 0.82 7.03
CA ILE A 118 3.67 -0.53 7.62
C ILE A 118 2.32 -1.06 8.10
N ALA A 119 1.59 -0.24 8.86
CA ALA A 119 0.25 -0.59 9.32
C ALA A 119 -0.68 -0.88 8.13
N THR A 120 -0.70 -0.01 7.13
CA THR A 120 -1.57 -0.15 5.94
C THR A 120 -1.28 -1.42 5.15
N ALA A 121 0.00 -1.74 4.88
CA ALA A 121 0.37 -2.97 4.18
C ALA A 121 -0.07 -4.22 4.95
N LEU A 122 0.09 -4.18 6.27
CA LEU A 122 -0.29 -5.30 7.12
C LEU A 122 -1.81 -5.48 7.20
N PHE A 123 -2.57 -4.40 7.37
CA PHE A 123 -4.03 -4.44 7.31
C PHE A 123 -4.53 -4.90 5.95
N TRP A 124 -3.86 -4.52 4.87
CA TRP A 124 -4.19 -5.01 3.54
C TRP A 124 -3.96 -6.52 3.41
N ILE A 125 -2.83 -7.04 3.89
CA ILE A 125 -2.55 -8.48 3.90
C ILE A 125 -3.58 -9.26 4.74
N LEU A 126 -3.96 -8.75 5.92
CA LEU A 126 -4.89 -9.42 6.83
C LEU A 126 -6.35 -9.29 6.42
N LEU A 127 -6.81 -8.08 6.12
CA LEU A 127 -8.20 -7.78 5.79
C LEU A 127 -8.53 -7.98 4.31
N GLY A 128 -7.53 -8.01 3.42
CA GLY A 128 -7.73 -8.17 1.97
C GLY A 128 -8.52 -9.41 1.57
N ARG A 129 -8.58 -10.41 2.45
CA ARG A 129 -9.42 -11.60 2.30
C ARG A 129 -10.92 -11.32 2.51
N ALA A 130 -11.25 -10.59 3.58
CA ALA A 130 -12.64 -10.36 3.99
C ALA A 130 -13.21 -9.06 3.41
N TRP A 131 -12.37 -8.05 3.18
CA TRP A 131 -12.79 -6.73 2.74
C TRP A 131 -12.16 -6.39 1.39
N HIS A 132 -12.92 -6.65 0.33
CA HIS A 132 -12.43 -6.53 -1.05
C HIS A 132 -12.05 -5.08 -1.43
N GLU A 133 -12.71 -4.08 -0.85
CA GLU A 133 -12.42 -2.67 -1.13
C GLU A 133 -11.10 -2.18 -0.49
N SER A 134 -10.53 -2.96 0.44
CA SER A 134 -9.28 -2.61 1.15
C SER A 134 -8.10 -2.38 0.22
N GLU A 135 -8.07 -3.00 -0.97
CA GLU A 135 -7.04 -2.80 -1.99
C GLU A 135 -6.95 -1.34 -2.41
N THR A 136 -8.09 -0.76 -2.78
CA THR A 136 -8.13 0.63 -3.25
C THR A 136 -7.94 1.64 -2.14
N ILE A 137 -8.39 1.30 -0.92
CA ILE A 137 -8.17 2.12 0.27
C ILE A 137 -6.68 2.15 0.61
N ALA A 138 -6.02 1.00 0.62
CA ALA A 138 -4.58 0.91 0.87
C ALA A 138 -3.79 1.69 -0.17
N LEU A 139 -4.10 1.54 -1.46
CA LEU A 139 -3.46 2.33 -2.53
C LEU A 139 -3.71 3.84 -2.37
N GLY A 140 -4.90 4.27 -1.95
CA GLY A 140 -5.20 5.66 -1.65
C GLY A 140 -4.36 6.21 -0.49
N VAL A 141 -4.25 5.47 0.61
CA VAL A 141 -3.44 5.86 1.78
C VAL A 141 -1.95 5.90 1.45
N LEU A 142 -1.44 4.88 0.76
CA LEU A 142 -0.03 4.80 0.36
C LEU A 142 0.30 5.90 -0.66
N SER A 143 -0.48 6.08 -1.72
CA SER A 143 -0.22 7.16 -2.70
C SER A 143 -0.24 8.55 -2.06
N LEU A 144 -1.18 8.81 -1.14
CA LEU A 144 -1.24 10.07 -0.39
C LEU A 144 0.01 10.27 0.46
N SER A 145 0.42 9.25 1.22
CA SER A 145 1.58 9.40 2.10
C SER A 145 2.87 9.57 1.28
N TRP A 146 3.00 8.92 0.12
CA TRP A 146 4.17 8.97 -0.75
C TRP A 146 4.24 10.32 -1.46
N ALA A 147 3.10 10.83 -1.95
CA ALA A 147 3.00 12.17 -2.52
C ALA A 147 3.37 13.24 -1.50
N SER A 148 2.92 13.13 -0.25
CA SER A 148 3.27 14.07 0.81
C SER A 148 4.75 14.02 1.19
N VAL A 149 5.39 12.84 1.21
CA VAL A 149 6.84 12.72 1.47
C VAL A 149 7.66 13.26 0.30
N LEU A 150 7.25 13.03 -0.95
CA LEU A 150 7.90 13.66 -2.10
C LEU A 150 7.69 15.16 -2.12
N ALA A 151 6.52 15.65 -1.66
CA ALA A 151 6.28 17.07 -1.52
C ALA A 151 7.27 17.71 -0.55
N PHE A 152 7.48 17.05 0.59
CA PHE A 152 8.48 17.43 1.59
C PHE A 152 9.88 17.48 1.00
N LYS A 153 10.32 16.43 0.29
CA LYS A 153 11.67 16.36 -0.29
C LYS A 153 11.90 17.34 -1.45
N ALA A 154 10.84 17.83 -2.08
CA ALA A 154 10.90 18.74 -3.22
C ALA A 154 10.61 20.20 -2.83
N ASP A 155 10.44 20.50 -1.54
CA ASP A 155 10.03 21.82 -1.04
C ASP A 155 8.78 22.38 -1.74
N THR A 156 7.81 21.49 -2.00
CA THR A 156 6.53 21.83 -2.65
C THR A 156 5.39 21.83 -1.63
N PRO A 157 4.28 22.54 -1.91
CA PRO A 157 3.17 22.64 -0.96
C PRO A 157 2.50 21.29 -0.69
N ARG A 158 2.63 20.80 0.54
CA ARG A 158 2.07 19.52 1.02
C ARG A 158 0.54 19.51 1.01
N TRP A 159 -0.07 20.69 1.18
CA TRP A 159 -1.51 20.89 1.22
C TRP A 159 -2.21 20.52 -0.09
N LEU A 160 -1.51 20.48 -1.22
CA LEU A 160 -2.09 20.07 -2.50
C LEU A 160 -2.60 18.63 -2.44
N ALA A 161 -1.80 17.71 -1.89
CA ALA A 161 -2.17 16.32 -1.72
C ALA A 161 -3.36 16.16 -0.74
N VAL A 162 -3.40 16.98 0.31
CA VAL A 162 -4.51 17.01 1.28
C VAL A 162 -5.79 17.52 0.62
N CYS A 163 -5.73 18.59 -0.19
CA CYS A 163 -6.87 19.10 -0.93
C CYS A 163 -7.43 18.04 -1.89
N MET A 164 -6.55 17.35 -2.63
CA MET A 164 -6.96 16.25 -3.52
C MET A 164 -7.64 15.10 -2.76
N ALA A 165 -7.07 14.68 -1.63
CA ALA A 165 -7.69 13.70 -0.75
C ALA A 165 -9.06 14.19 -0.22
N GLY A 166 -9.16 15.47 0.14
CA GLY A 166 -10.40 16.13 0.52
C GLY A 166 -11.47 16.07 -0.57
N CYS A 167 -11.11 16.28 -1.85
CA CYS A 167 -12.03 16.12 -2.97
C CYS A 167 -12.59 14.70 -3.06
N ALA A 168 -11.76 13.67 -2.83
CA ALA A 168 -12.21 12.28 -2.83
C ALA A 168 -13.12 11.98 -1.63
N ILE A 169 -12.78 12.46 -0.43
CA ILE A 169 -13.63 12.31 0.77
C ILE A 169 -15.00 12.97 0.54
N LEU A 170 -15.03 14.20 0.03
CA LEU A 170 -16.27 14.89 -0.31
C LEU A 170 -17.06 14.14 -1.36
N THR A 171 -16.41 13.62 -2.40
CA THR A 171 -17.07 12.81 -3.43
C THR A 171 -17.68 11.55 -2.83
N LEU A 172 -16.96 10.82 -1.98
CA LEU A 172 -17.47 9.65 -1.27
C LEU A 172 -18.67 9.98 -0.38
N LEU A 173 -18.65 11.12 0.32
CA LEU A 173 -19.79 11.56 1.14
C LEU A 173 -21.02 11.90 0.28
N VAL A 174 -20.83 12.62 -0.83
CA VAL A 174 -21.92 12.95 -1.76
C VAL A 174 -22.50 11.70 -2.39
N VAL A 175 -21.64 10.77 -2.83
CA VAL A 175 -22.04 9.47 -3.37
C VAL A 175 -22.76 8.64 -2.32
N ALA A 176 -22.26 8.55 -1.09
CA ALA A 176 -22.91 7.81 -0.02
C ALA A 176 -24.28 8.40 0.34
N TRP A 177 -24.39 9.73 0.34
CA TRP A 177 -25.66 10.41 0.59
C TRP A 177 -26.68 10.14 -0.52
N ARG A 178 -26.27 10.23 -1.80
CA ARG A 178 -27.11 9.87 -2.95
C ARG A 178 -27.43 8.38 -3.00
N GLY A 179 -26.47 7.54 -2.64
CA GLY A 179 -26.52 6.09 -2.58
C GLY A 179 -27.61 5.55 -1.66
N ARG A 180 -28.04 6.32 -0.66
CA ARG A 180 -29.19 5.99 0.20
C ARG A 180 -30.49 5.84 -0.59
N LYS A 181 -30.60 6.45 -1.77
CA LYS A 181 -31.79 6.39 -2.65
C LYS A 181 -31.66 5.37 -3.78
N GLY A 182 -30.54 4.64 -3.85
CA GLY A 182 -30.21 3.69 -4.92
C GLY A 182 -28.80 3.91 -5.48
N LEU A 183 -28.32 2.96 -6.27
CA LEU A 183 -26.97 3.00 -6.83
C LEU A 183 -26.74 4.25 -7.70
N VAL A 184 -25.61 4.91 -7.47
CA VAL A 184 -25.23 6.13 -8.18
C VAL A 184 -24.56 5.75 -9.51
N SER A 185 -24.90 6.49 -10.56
CA SER A 185 -24.23 6.35 -11.86
C SER A 185 -22.79 6.87 -11.78
N TRP A 186 -21.89 6.23 -12.52
CA TRP A 186 -20.45 6.52 -12.52
C TRP A 186 -20.10 7.96 -12.93
N TRP A 187 -20.94 8.63 -13.73
CA TRP A 187 -20.60 9.95 -14.28
C TRP A 187 -20.48 11.02 -13.18
N LEU A 188 -21.31 10.92 -12.15
CA LEU A 188 -21.37 11.89 -11.05
C LEU A 188 -20.06 11.92 -10.25
N PRO A 189 -19.55 10.81 -9.67
CA PRO A 189 -18.29 10.82 -8.95
C PRO A 189 -17.11 11.20 -9.85
N TYR A 190 -17.14 10.77 -11.12
CA TYR A 190 -16.10 11.12 -12.07
C TYR A 190 -16.02 12.64 -12.31
N ALA A 191 -17.17 13.28 -12.53
CA ALA A 191 -17.29 14.72 -12.69
C ALA A 191 -16.92 15.48 -11.40
N LEU A 192 -17.31 14.99 -10.22
CA LEU A 192 -16.99 15.61 -8.93
C LEU A 192 -15.49 15.57 -8.64
N LEU A 193 -14.84 14.42 -8.85
CA LEU A 193 -13.38 14.30 -8.70
C LEU A 193 -12.66 15.21 -9.69
N PHE A 194 -13.10 15.22 -10.95
CA PHE A 194 -12.52 16.09 -11.97
C PHE A 194 -12.63 17.56 -11.56
N ALA A 195 -13.84 18.03 -11.27
CA ALA A 195 -14.09 19.40 -10.87
C ALA A 195 -13.29 19.79 -9.62
N GLY A 196 -13.21 18.89 -8.64
CA GLY A 196 -12.42 19.09 -7.42
C GLY A 196 -10.92 19.22 -7.70
N PHE A 197 -10.36 18.34 -8.53
CA PHE A 197 -8.94 18.39 -8.90
C PHE A 197 -8.61 19.61 -9.75
N THR A 198 -9.45 19.98 -10.72
CA THR A 198 -9.26 21.20 -11.50
C THR A 198 -9.39 22.45 -10.65
N ALA A 199 -10.38 22.51 -9.75
CA ALA A 199 -10.55 23.65 -8.85
C ALA A 199 -9.35 23.80 -7.92
N THR A 200 -8.80 22.68 -7.43
CA THR A 200 -7.58 22.67 -6.63
C THR A 200 -6.39 23.20 -7.45
N ALA A 201 -6.17 22.71 -8.66
CA ALA A 201 -5.07 23.17 -9.53
C ALA A 201 -5.19 24.66 -9.89
N VAL A 202 -6.39 25.12 -10.22
CA VAL A 202 -6.66 26.55 -10.50
C VAL A 202 -6.47 27.39 -9.26
N GLY A 203 -6.95 26.95 -8.09
CA GLY A 203 -6.74 27.65 -6.81
C GLY A 203 -5.26 27.85 -6.49
N TYR A 204 -4.43 26.83 -6.72
CA TYR A 204 -2.97 26.94 -6.57
C TYR A 204 -2.31 27.85 -7.59
N ARG A 205 -2.81 27.90 -8.83
CA ARG A 205 -2.35 28.87 -9.83
C ARG A 205 -2.69 30.30 -9.39
N LEU A 206 -3.90 30.52 -8.87
CA LEU A 206 -4.35 31.81 -8.36
C LEU A 206 -3.59 32.25 -7.11
N SER A 207 -3.08 31.31 -6.30
CA SER A 207 -2.22 31.62 -5.16
C SER A 207 -0.77 31.95 -5.55
N GLY A 208 -0.48 32.13 -6.84
CA GLY A 208 0.85 32.53 -7.35
C GLY A 208 1.79 31.38 -7.67
N SER A 209 1.33 30.12 -7.69
CA SER A 209 2.19 28.99 -8.08
C SER A 209 2.38 28.93 -9.60
N GLU A 210 3.63 28.98 -10.06
CA GLU A 210 3.94 28.89 -11.49
C GLU A 210 3.93 27.46 -12.05
N SER A 211 3.81 26.46 -11.18
CA SER A 211 3.94 25.05 -11.56
C SER A 211 2.78 24.55 -12.45
N PRO A 212 3.04 23.60 -13.37
CA PRO A 212 2.09 23.11 -14.38
C PRO A 212 1.05 22.12 -13.79
N TRP A 213 0.35 22.51 -12.73
CA TRP A 213 -0.63 21.65 -12.03
C TRP A 213 -1.80 21.25 -12.91
N LEU A 214 -2.30 22.19 -13.72
CA LEU A 214 -3.45 21.96 -14.60
C LEU A 214 -3.11 20.90 -15.67
N GLU A 215 -1.89 20.92 -16.20
CA GLU A 215 -1.43 19.94 -17.18
C GLU A 215 -1.41 18.53 -16.60
N LEU A 216 -0.93 18.37 -15.35
CA LEU A 216 -0.95 17.07 -14.67
C LEU A 216 -2.37 16.55 -14.45
N VAL A 217 -3.31 17.43 -14.09
CA VAL A 217 -4.72 17.06 -13.92
C VAL A 217 -5.31 16.62 -15.26
N LEU A 218 -5.03 17.35 -16.34
CA LEU A 218 -5.51 17.02 -17.68
C LEU A 218 -4.91 15.70 -18.19
N ILE A 219 -3.60 15.48 -18.04
CA ILE A 219 -2.94 14.22 -18.42
C ILE A 219 -3.60 13.04 -17.69
N THR A 220 -3.83 13.18 -16.39
CA THR A 220 -4.42 12.11 -15.58
C THR A 220 -5.87 11.85 -15.96
N LEU A 221 -6.63 12.90 -16.27
CA LEU A 221 -8.01 12.79 -16.74
C LEU A 221 -8.09 12.07 -18.10
N VAL A 222 -7.31 12.53 -19.08
CA VAL A 222 -7.24 11.94 -20.42
C VAL A 222 -6.83 10.48 -20.31
N GLY A 223 -5.86 10.17 -19.44
CA GLY A 223 -5.50 8.80 -19.13
C GLY A 223 -6.67 7.99 -18.57
N ALA A 224 -7.40 8.52 -17.59
CA ALA A 224 -8.53 7.83 -16.99
C ALA A 224 -9.70 7.62 -17.96
N THR A 225 -10.01 8.60 -18.83
CA THR A 225 -11.08 8.45 -19.84
C THR A 225 -10.69 7.43 -20.91
N LEU A 226 -9.46 7.47 -21.41
CA LEU A 226 -8.94 6.50 -22.38
C LEU A 226 -8.90 5.10 -21.79
N ALA A 227 -8.37 4.96 -20.57
CA ALA A 227 -8.32 3.68 -19.85
C ALA A 227 -9.71 3.05 -19.76
N ARG A 228 -10.72 3.83 -19.39
CA ARG A 228 -12.12 3.38 -19.38
C ARG A 228 -12.61 2.96 -20.76
N GLY A 229 -12.34 3.75 -21.80
CA GLY A 229 -12.70 3.43 -23.17
C GLY A 229 -12.15 2.07 -23.60
N PHE A 230 -10.88 1.79 -23.30
CA PHE A 230 -10.26 0.50 -23.57
C PHE A 230 -10.79 -0.64 -22.69
N ALA A 231 -11.16 -0.37 -21.43
CA ALA A 231 -11.74 -1.37 -20.54
C ALA A 231 -13.07 -1.94 -21.05
N SER A 232 -13.84 -1.16 -21.81
CA SER A 232 -15.12 -1.59 -22.39
C SER A 232 -14.98 -2.56 -23.57
N SER A 233 -13.75 -2.81 -24.04
CA SER A 233 -13.48 -3.72 -25.15
C SER A 233 -12.83 -5.01 -24.65
N GLU A 234 -13.45 -6.16 -24.94
CA GLU A 234 -12.95 -7.48 -24.50
C GLU A 234 -11.53 -7.79 -25.00
N GLU A 235 -11.17 -7.35 -26.21
CA GLU A 235 -9.86 -7.62 -26.82
C GLU A 235 -8.77 -6.66 -26.33
N TRP A 236 -9.11 -5.38 -26.17
CA TRP A 236 -8.16 -4.32 -25.84
C TRP A 236 -8.04 -4.04 -24.34
N GLY A 237 -8.95 -4.57 -23.52
CA GLY A 237 -8.99 -4.35 -22.07
C GLY A 237 -7.69 -4.71 -21.36
N ARG A 238 -6.94 -5.70 -21.85
CA ARG A 238 -5.64 -6.10 -21.27
C ARG A 238 -4.50 -5.11 -21.57
N TYR A 239 -4.51 -4.49 -22.75
CA TYR A 239 -3.48 -3.54 -23.18
C TYR A 239 -3.72 -2.12 -22.64
N SER A 240 -4.86 -1.88 -22.01
CA SER A 240 -5.18 -0.60 -21.36
C SER A 240 -4.16 -0.19 -20.27
N VAL A 241 -3.36 -1.11 -19.74
CA VAL A 241 -2.20 -0.80 -18.87
C VAL A 241 -1.21 0.15 -19.53
N LEU A 242 -1.07 0.09 -20.86
CA LEU A 242 -0.21 1.00 -21.62
C LEU A 242 -0.64 2.46 -21.47
N VAL A 243 -1.94 2.73 -21.24
CA VAL A 243 -2.43 4.07 -20.94
C VAL A 243 -1.83 4.57 -19.63
N TRP A 244 -1.78 3.74 -18.60
CA TRP A 244 -1.17 4.11 -17.33
C TRP A 244 0.35 4.30 -17.42
N VAL A 245 1.02 3.51 -18.27
CA VAL A 245 2.44 3.72 -18.60
C VAL A 245 2.64 5.06 -19.31
N ALA A 246 1.79 5.41 -20.27
CA ALA A 246 1.84 6.70 -20.95
C ALA A 246 1.60 7.88 -19.97
N VAL A 247 0.61 7.75 -19.07
CA VAL A 247 0.36 8.73 -18.01
C VAL A 247 1.57 8.89 -17.10
N LEU A 248 2.22 7.80 -16.72
CA LEU A 248 3.45 7.82 -15.92
C LEU A 248 4.58 8.57 -16.62
N LEU A 249 4.81 8.27 -17.90
CA LEU A 249 5.89 8.92 -18.67
C LEU A 249 5.59 10.41 -18.89
N ALA A 250 4.35 10.75 -19.20
CA ALA A 250 3.92 12.14 -19.39
C ALA A 250 4.02 12.94 -18.08
N SER A 251 3.52 12.41 -16.96
CA SER A 251 3.59 13.08 -15.66
C SER A 251 5.03 13.21 -15.15
N PHE A 252 5.88 12.24 -15.45
CA PHE A 252 7.32 12.34 -15.22
C PHE A 252 7.98 13.43 -16.08
N GLY A 253 7.59 13.57 -17.34
CA GLY A 253 8.09 14.62 -18.22
C GLY A 253 7.78 16.03 -17.70
N VAL A 254 6.60 16.22 -17.10
CA VAL A 254 6.10 17.53 -16.65
C VAL A 254 6.74 17.97 -15.32
N MET A 255 6.75 17.12 -14.28
CA MET A 255 7.29 17.47 -12.95
C MET A 255 8.13 16.36 -12.30
N LYS A 256 8.80 15.52 -13.11
CA LYS A 256 9.68 14.44 -12.65
C LYS A 256 8.96 13.55 -11.61
N GLY A 257 9.66 13.22 -10.51
CA GLY A 257 9.13 12.37 -9.45
C GLY A 257 7.87 12.91 -8.77
N TYR A 258 7.72 14.23 -8.68
CA TYR A 258 6.56 14.83 -8.02
C TYR A 258 5.30 14.77 -8.91
N GLY A 259 5.44 15.01 -10.22
CA GLY A 259 4.35 14.84 -11.17
C GLY A 259 3.80 13.41 -11.18
N MET A 260 4.70 12.41 -11.13
CA MET A 260 4.30 11.01 -10.97
C MET A 260 3.50 10.78 -9.69
N ALA A 261 3.93 11.36 -8.56
CA ALA A 261 3.28 11.18 -7.26
C ALA A 261 1.85 11.74 -7.23
N LEU A 262 1.63 12.91 -7.81
CA LEU A 262 0.30 13.49 -7.91
C LEU A 262 -0.61 12.69 -8.84
N SER A 263 -0.09 12.24 -9.99
CA SER A 263 -0.87 11.37 -10.88
C SER A 263 -1.22 10.03 -10.22
N ALA A 264 -0.28 9.45 -9.45
CA ALA A 264 -0.53 8.24 -8.66
C ALA A 264 -1.63 8.46 -7.61
N LEU A 265 -1.58 9.58 -6.89
CA LEU A 265 -2.61 9.96 -5.92
C LEU A 265 -3.97 10.10 -6.60
N MET A 266 -4.07 10.90 -7.65
CA MET A 266 -5.31 11.11 -8.39
C MET A 266 -5.91 9.79 -8.91
N VAL A 267 -5.10 8.94 -9.55
CA VAL A 267 -5.58 7.63 -10.06
C VAL A 267 -5.99 6.71 -8.92
N SER A 268 -5.27 6.72 -7.79
CA SER A 268 -5.63 5.92 -6.61
C SER A 268 -6.93 6.40 -5.96
N LEU A 269 -7.18 7.71 -5.93
CA LEU A 269 -8.45 8.30 -5.47
C LEU A 269 -9.59 8.00 -6.43
N TYR A 270 -9.36 8.02 -7.75
CA TYR A 270 -10.34 7.53 -8.73
C TYR A 270 -10.65 6.05 -8.50
N ALA A 271 -9.62 5.21 -8.35
CA ALA A 271 -9.79 3.78 -8.09
C ALA A 271 -10.59 3.53 -6.80
N LEU A 272 -10.25 4.25 -5.73
CA LEU A 272 -10.94 4.19 -4.44
C LEU A 272 -12.43 4.50 -4.57
N VAL A 273 -12.75 5.63 -5.20
CA VAL A 273 -14.13 6.09 -5.36
C VAL A 273 -14.92 5.13 -6.24
N MET A 274 -14.33 4.69 -7.35
CA MET A 274 -14.99 3.82 -8.34
C MET A 274 -15.12 2.35 -7.89
N ALA A 275 -14.30 1.89 -6.94
CA ALA A 275 -14.34 0.53 -6.41
C ALA A 275 -15.43 0.29 -5.36
N GLN A 276 -16.11 1.35 -4.90
CA GLN A 276 -17.21 1.28 -3.93
C GLN A 276 -18.48 0.67 -4.56
N GLY A 277 -18.47 -0.64 -4.75
CA GLY A 277 -19.51 -1.35 -5.50
C GLY A 277 -20.87 -1.42 -4.80
N SER A 278 -20.89 -1.19 -3.49
CA SER A 278 -22.12 -1.00 -2.70
C SER A 278 -22.83 0.32 -3.04
N LEU A 279 -22.10 1.29 -3.57
CA LEU A 279 -22.59 2.65 -3.84
C LEU A 279 -22.70 2.96 -5.35
N MET A 280 -21.93 2.26 -6.20
CA MET A 280 -21.76 2.58 -7.62
C MET A 280 -22.05 1.43 -8.57
N ARG A 281 -22.62 1.77 -9.73
CA ARG A 281 -22.66 0.89 -10.90
C ARG A 281 -21.35 1.02 -11.69
N THR A 282 -20.38 0.18 -11.35
CA THR A 282 -19.08 0.09 -12.03
C THR A 282 -18.78 -1.36 -12.37
N GLU A 283 -18.30 -1.60 -13.59
CA GLU A 283 -18.03 -2.96 -14.05
C GLU A 283 -16.75 -3.52 -13.41
N PRO A 284 -16.66 -4.85 -13.18
CA PRO A 284 -15.49 -5.47 -12.58
C PRO A 284 -14.19 -5.22 -13.35
N GLN A 285 -14.27 -5.19 -14.69
CA GLN A 285 -13.12 -4.94 -15.57
C GLN A 285 -12.60 -3.50 -15.43
N GLU A 286 -13.51 -2.51 -15.39
CA GLU A 286 -13.16 -1.11 -15.12
C GLU A 286 -12.47 -0.97 -13.76
N ARG A 287 -13.01 -1.61 -12.71
CA ARG A 287 -12.40 -1.59 -11.37
C ARG A 287 -11.00 -2.17 -11.38
N ALA A 288 -10.82 -3.34 -11.99
CA ALA A 288 -9.54 -4.02 -12.08
C ALA A 288 -8.49 -3.18 -12.83
N LEU A 289 -8.91 -2.42 -13.84
CA LEU A 289 -8.01 -1.51 -14.55
C LEU A 289 -7.56 -0.33 -13.69
N TYR A 290 -8.50 0.33 -13.00
CA TYR A 290 -8.15 1.44 -12.12
C TYR A 290 -7.28 0.98 -10.95
N THR A 291 -7.53 -0.21 -10.39
CA THR A 291 -6.68 -0.77 -9.33
C THR A 291 -5.28 -1.11 -9.84
N ALA A 292 -5.16 -1.64 -11.06
CA ALA A 292 -3.86 -1.90 -11.69
C ALA A 292 -3.09 -0.61 -11.99
N GLY A 293 -3.75 0.43 -12.50
CA GLY A 293 -3.15 1.74 -12.72
C GLY A 293 -2.69 2.40 -11.41
N ALA A 294 -3.55 2.38 -10.38
CA ALA A 294 -3.23 2.90 -9.05
C ALA A 294 -2.03 2.15 -8.44
N PHE A 295 -1.99 0.83 -8.56
CA PHE A 295 -0.88 0.00 -8.09
C PHE A 295 0.42 0.32 -8.84
N LEU A 296 0.40 0.35 -10.18
CA LEU A 296 1.55 0.66 -11.03
C LEU A 296 2.18 1.99 -10.64
N LEU A 297 1.36 3.05 -10.62
CA LEU A 297 1.82 4.41 -10.33
C LEU A 297 2.34 4.50 -8.88
N THR A 298 1.64 3.92 -7.91
CA THR A 298 2.06 3.93 -6.49
C THR A 298 3.37 3.18 -6.28
N MET A 299 3.56 2.00 -6.91
CA MET A 299 4.82 1.26 -6.86
C MET A 299 5.97 2.09 -7.44
N MET A 300 5.75 2.73 -8.58
CA MET A 300 6.79 3.53 -9.25
C MET A 300 7.17 4.77 -8.44
N VAL A 301 6.21 5.40 -7.78
CA VAL A 301 6.45 6.51 -6.86
C VAL A 301 7.23 6.03 -5.63
N GLY A 302 6.93 4.84 -5.11
CA GLY A 302 7.70 4.25 -4.02
C GLY A 302 9.12 3.85 -4.43
N LEU A 303 9.31 3.28 -5.61
CA LEU A 303 10.64 3.04 -6.18
C LEU A 303 11.43 4.35 -6.33
N ARG A 304 10.76 5.42 -6.79
CA ARG A 304 11.38 6.75 -6.87
C ARG A 304 11.80 7.25 -5.49
N LEU A 305 10.96 7.10 -4.47
CA LEU A 305 11.31 7.42 -3.10
C LEU A 305 12.50 6.59 -2.60
N PHE A 306 12.55 5.31 -2.91
CA PHE A 306 13.66 4.42 -2.56
C PHE A 306 14.98 4.93 -3.17
N VAL A 307 15.02 5.20 -4.48
CA VAL A 307 16.21 5.70 -5.16
C VAL A 307 16.64 7.09 -4.65
N LEU A 308 15.70 7.93 -4.24
CA LEU A 308 15.99 9.23 -3.64
C LEU A 308 16.51 9.13 -2.20
N THR A 309 16.09 8.12 -1.43
CA THR A 309 16.57 7.90 -0.06
C THR A 309 17.91 7.17 -0.06
N TYR A 310 18.12 6.26 -0.99
CA TYR A 310 19.33 5.43 -1.12
C TYR A 310 19.99 5.69 -2.48
N PRO A 311 20.86 6.72 -2.57
CA PRO A 311 21.46 7.10 -3.84
C PRO A 311 22.37 5.99 -4.36
N LEU A 312 21.88 5.23 -5.33
CA LEU A 312 22.64 4.19 -5.99
C LEU A 312 23.83 4.80 -6.73
N ARG A 313 25.06 4.35 -6.42
CA ARG A 313 26.27 4.76 -7.17
C ARG A 313 26.12 4.37 -8.64
N PRO A 314 26.48 5.25 -9.60
CA PRO A 314 26.39 4.94 -11.03
C PRO A 314 27.21 3.69 -11.40
N PRO A 315 26.76 2.87 -12.37
CA PRO A 315 25.50 2.98 -13.11
C PRO A 315 24.28 2.67 -12.22
N ARG A 316 23.26 3.53 -12.32
CA ARG A 316 22.10 3.54 -11.41
C ARG A 316 21.12 2.43 -11.80
N ALA A 317 20.82 1.53 -10.86
CA ALA A 317 19.81 0.45 -11.01
C ALA A 317 19.88 -0.28 -12.37
N ASP A 318 21.09 -0.58 -12.82
CA ASP A 318 21.29 -1.30 -14.08
C ASP A 318 20.82 -2.76 -13.93
N LEU A 319 19.84 -3.15 -14.75
CA LEU A 319 19.25 -4.49 -14.74
C LEU A 319 20.26 -5.55 -15.17
N TYR A 320 21.30 -5.17 -15.92
CA TYR A 320 22.36 -6.07 -16.36
C TYR A 320 23.37 -6.38 -15.26
N GLN A 321 23.32 -5.69 -14.12
CA GLN A 321 24.15 -6.04 -12.99
C GLN A 321 23.61 -7.27 -12.26
N PRO A 322 24.49 -8.19 -11.83
CA PRO A 322 24.10 -9.49 -11.31
C PRO A 322 23.20 -9.39 -10.06
N PHE A 323 23.45 -8.43 -9.16
CA PHE A 323 22.63 -8.26 -7.96
C PHE A 323 21.26 -7.65 -8.24
N THR A 324 21.17 -6.71 -9.19
CA THR A 324 19.89 -6.14 -9.62
C THR A 324 19.04 -7.20 -10.31
N LEU A 325 19.65 -7.98 -11.23
CA LEU A 325 18.98 -9.07 -11.95
C LEU A 325 18.49 -10.16 -11.00
N PHE A 326 19.32 -10.54 -10.02
CA PHE A 326 18.94 -11.55 -9.03
C PHE A 326 17.74 -11.10 -8.21
N GLY A 327 17.76 -9.86 -7.69
CA GLY A 327 16.61 -9.30 -6.98
C GLY A 327 15.35 -9.28 -7.84
N PHE A 328 15.48 -8.88 -9.11
CA PHE A 328 14.39 -8.85 -10.08
C PHE A 328 13.76 -10.24 -10.30
N LEU A 329 14.58 -11.24 -10.62
CA LEU A 329 14.10 -12.61 -10.87
C LEU A 329 13.49 -13.23 -9.61
N LEU A 330 14.10 -13.00 -8.44
CA LEU A 330 13.59 -13.50 -7.17
C LEU A 330 12.21 -12.93 -6.86
N ALA A 331 11.98 -11.64 -7.09
CA ALA A 331 10.66 -11.05 -6.90
C ALA A 331 9.66 -11.54 -7.94
N LEU A 332 10.06 -11.59 -9.21
CA LEU A 332 9.20 -11.98 -10.33
C LEU A 332 8.62 -13.38 -10.12
N VAL A 333 9.49 -14.35 -9.81
CA VAL A 333 9.08 -15.75 -9.60
C VAL A 333 8.60 -15.97 -8.16
N GLY A 334 9.34 -15.45 -7.19
CA GLY A 334 9.09 -15.70 -5.77
C GLY A 334 7.75 -15.14 -5.28
N LEU A 335 7.35 -13.94 -5.72
CA LEU A 335 6.02 -13.41 -5.37
C LEU A 335 4.90 -14.19 -6.04
N GLY A 336 5.10 -14.68 -7.27
CA GLY A 336 4.15 -15.57 -7.93
C GLY A 336 3.95 -16.87 -7.17
N VAL A 337 5.04 -17.50 -6.73
CA VAL A 337 5.01 -18.73 -5.91
C VAL A 337 4.38 -18.49 -4.53
N LEU A 338 4.74 -17.40 -3.85
CA LEU A 338 4.15 -17.03 -2.57
C LEU A 338 2.65 -16.73 -2.70
N ALA A 339 2.25 -16.00 -3.74
CA ALA A 339 0.84 -15.72 -4.03
C ALA A 339 0.06 -17.00 -4.34
N LEU A 340 0.62 -17.90 -5.17
CA LEU A 340 0.04 -19.21 -5.43
C LEU A 340 -0.18 -19.98 -4.14
N TRP A 341 0.86 -20.12 -3.32
CA TRP A 341 0.81 -20.84 -2.05
C TRP A 341 -0.21 -20.23 -1.08
N TRP A 342 -0.30 -18.90 -1.03
CA TRP A 342 -1.29 -18.17 -0.23
C TRP A 342 -2.72 -18.38 -0.75
N SER A 343 -2.90 -18.44 -2.08
CA SER A 343 -4.21 -18.54 -2.73
C SER A 343 -4.86 -19.93 -2.70
N GLN A 344 -4.10 -20.99 -2.41
CA GLN A 344 -4.52 -22.40 -2.56
C GLN A 344 -5.77 -22.81 -1.77
N ARG A 345 -6.24 -22.01 -0.80
CA ARG A 345 -7.51 -22.25 -0.07
C ARG A 345 -8.42 -21.02 0.01
N ARG A 346 -8.20 -20.02 -0.86
CA ARG A 346 -8.99 -18.78 -0.93
C ARG A 346 -9.29 -18.19 0.45
N GLU A 347 -10.54 -17.90 0.79
CA GLU A 347 -10.94 -17.23 2.04
C GLU A 347 -10.74 -18.10 3.31
N GLU A 348 -10.63 -19.42 3.16
CA GLU A 348 -10.45 -20.39 4.26
C GLU A 348 -8.98 -20.68 4.58
N SER A 349 -8.05 -20.05 3.87
CA SER A 349 -6.63 -20.29 4.11
C SER A 349 -6.25 -19.84 5.54
N PRO A 350 -5.53 -20.66 6.32
CA PRO A 350 -5.30 -20.38 7.73
C PRO A 350 -4.44 -19.12 7.92
N LEU A 351 -4.64 -18.42 9.05
CA LEU A 351 -3.95 -17.17 9.39
C LEU A 351 -2.42 -17.26 9.30
N TRP A 352 -1.85 -18.39 9.74
CA TRP A 352 -0.41 -18.59 9.73
C TRP A 352 0.18 -18.52 8.32
N ARG A 353 -0.57 -18.93 7.27
CA ARG A 353 -0.13 -18.80 5.86
C ARG A 353 -0.07 -17.35 5.41
N THR A 354 -1.02 -16.54 5.84
CA THR A 354 -1.03 -15.09 5.57
C THR A 354 0.17 -14.41 6.20
N LEU A 355 0.41 -14.69 7.49
CA LEU A 355 1.49 -14.08 8.24
C LEU A 355 2.86 -14.48 7.68
N THR A 356 3.03 -15.75 7.28
CA THR A 356 4.26 -16.23 6.65
C THR A 356 4.46 -15.67 5.25
N ALA A 357 3.41 -15.58 4.42
CA ALA A 357 3.50 -14.95 3.11
C ALA A 357 3.92 -13.47 3.23
N GLY A 358 3.28 -12.72 4.13
CA GLY A 358 3.63 -11.33 4.44
C GLY A 358 5.04 -11.18 5.02
N PHE A 359 5.45 -12.09 5.92
CA PHE A 359 6.80 -12.11 6.48
C PHE A 359 7.86 -12.28 5.38
N TRP A 360 7.68 -13.25 4.47
CA TRP A 360 8.63 -13.47 3.39
C TRP A 360 8.61 -12.35 2.35
N SER A 361 7.45 -11.77 2.04
CA SER A 361 7.38 -10.64 1.09
C SER A 361 8.03 -9.37 1.65
N ALA A 362 7.93 -9.12 2.96
CA ALA A 362 8.59 -8.02 3.64
C ALA A 362 10.09 -8.28 3.89
N GLY A 363 10.43 -9.50 4.31
CA GLY A 363 11.78 -9.88 4.71
C GLY A 363 12.73 -10.15 3.55
N ALA A 364 12.26 -10.72 2.44
CA ALA A 364 13.09 -11.02 1.28
C ALA A 364 13.82 -9.79 0.71
N PRO A 365 13.16 -8.64 0.43
CA PRO A 365 13.87 -7.46 -0.07
C PRO A 365 14.86 -6.90 0.95
N LEU A 366 14.58 -6.97 2.26
CA LEU A 366 15.54 -6.57 3.30
C LEU A 366 16.76 -7.48 3.36
N ALA A 367 16.54 -8.80 3.29
CA ALA A 367 17.62 -9.78 3.26
C ALA A 367 18.50 -9.62 2.02
N LEU A 368 17.92 -9.29 0.87
CA LEU A 368 18.67 -8.95 -0.33
C LEU A 368 19.55 -7.71 -0.14
N VAL A 369 19.02 -6.66 0.50
CA VAL A 369 19.83 -5.47 0.83
C VAL A 369 20.94 -5.81 1.82
N ALA A 370 20.64 -6.60 2.85
CA ALA A 370 21.59 -6.97 3.91
C ALA A 370 22.72 -7.88 3.42
N LEU A 371 22.41 -8.85 2.54
CA LEU A 371 23.38 -9.84 2.08
C LEU A 371 24.13 -9.39 0.82
N MET A 372 23.47 -8.60 -0.03
CA MET A 372 24.02 -8.13 -1.29
C MET A 372 24.26 -6.63 -1.25
N THR A 373 23.28 -5.82 -1.64
CA THR A 373 23.35 -4.35 -1.73
C THR A 373 21.95 -3.76 -1.91
N GLU A 374 21.82 -2.44 -1.79
CA GLU A 374 20.59 -1.69 -2.13
C GLU A 374 20.15 -1.89 -3.59
N ARG A 375 21.08 -2.24 -4.50
CA ARG A 375 20.77 -2.57 -5.90
C ARG A 375 19.88 -3.80 -6.01
N ALA A 376 20.09 -4.81 -5.16
CA ALA A 376 19.24 -5.99 -5.13
C ALA A 376 17.82 -5.65 -4.63
N GLY A 377 17.68 -4.72 -3.69
CA GLY A 377 16.38 -4.18 -3.27
C GLY A 377 15.66 -3.42 -4.38
N ALA A 378 16.39 -2.58 -5.14
CA ALA A 378 15.85 -1.92 -6.33
C ALA A 378 15.42 -2.94 -7.41
N GLY A 379 16.22 -3.96 -7.65
CA GLY A 379 15.86 -5.08 -8.53
C GLY A 379 14.58 -5.78 -8.08
N TRP A 380 14.47 -6.09 -6.79
CA TRP A 380 13.29 -6.75 -6.20
C TRP A 380 12.02 -5.94 -6.41
N THR A 381 12.05 -4.63 -6.17
CA THR A 381 10.86 -3.77 -6.36
C THR A 381 10.42 -3.70 -7.82
N ALA A 382 11.36 -3.65 -8.76
CA ALA A 382 11.06 -3.72 -10.20
C ALA A 382 10.50 -5.10 -10.60
N GLY A 383 11.05 -6.19 -10.08
CA GLY A 383 10.54 -7.54 -10.31
C GLY A 383 9.16 -7.76 -9.71
N ALA A 384 8.88 -7.16 -8.55
CA ALA A 384 7.57 -7.19 -7.91
C ALA A 384 6.51 -6.46 -8.74
N LEU A 385 6.87 -5.32 -9.33
CA LEU A 385 6.02 -4.66 -10.32
C LEU A 385 5.78 -5.55 -11.54
N GLY A 386 6.82 -6.22 -12.06
CA GLY A 386 6.71 -7.17 -13.16
C GLY A 386 5.77 -8.35 -12.85
N ALA A 387 5.85 -8.92 -11.65
CA ALA A 387 4.96 -10.00 -11.20
C ALA A 387 3.50 -9.54 -11.14
N ALA A 388 3.26 -8.34 -10.59
CA ALA A 388 1.93 -7.77 -10.48
C ALA A 388 1.30 -7.44 -11.84
N LEU A 389 2.07 -6.81 -12.74
CA LEU A 389 1.59 -6.47 -14.09
C LEU A 389 1.38 -7.72 -14.96
N SER A 390 2.27 -8.71 -14.87
CA SER A 390 2.08 -9.98 -15.60
C SER A 390 0.82 -10.70 -15.12
N ALA A 391 0.56 -10.74 -13.81
CA ALA A 391 -0.68 -11.29 -13.28
C ALA A 391 -1.92 -10.60 -13.85
N TYR A 392 -1.91 -9.26 -13.99
CA TYR A 392 -2.98 -8.52 -14.64
C TYR A 392 -3.10 -8.83 -16.15
N LEU A 393 -2.00 -8.76 -16.90
CA LEU A 393 -1.99 -8.96 -18.35
C LEU A 393 -2.48 -10.35 -18.78
N TYR A 394 -2.18 -11.38 -17.98
CA TYR A 394 -2.64 -12.74 -18.22
C TYR A 394 -4.02 -13.04 -17.62
N GLY A 395 -4.71 -12.05 -17.04
CA GLY A 395 -6.03 -12.23 -16.42
C GLY A 395 -6.00 -13.20 -15.23
N ASN A 396 -4.87 -13.28 -14.52
CA ASN A 396 -4.66 -14.27 -13.48
C ASN A 396 -5.26 -13.78 -12.15
N PRO A 397 -6.16 -14.56 -11.50
CA PRO A 397 -6.75 -14.19 -10.21
C PRO A 397 -5.73 -14.02 -9.08
N LEU A 398 -4.49 -14.49 -9.28
CA LEU A 398 -3.37 -14.26 -8.35
C LEU A 398 -3.02 -12.79 -8.16
N GLN A 399 -3.36 -11.92 -9.12
CA GLN A 399 -3.09 -10.48 -9.06
C GLN A 399 -3.47 -9.89 -7.71
N ARG A 400 -4.64 -10.27 -7.19
CA ARG A 400 -5.18 -9.83 -5.91
C ARG A 400 -4.27 -10.11 -4.71
N TRP A 401 -3.51 -11.20 -4.77
CA TRP A 401 -2.61 -11.63 -3.72
C TRP A 401 -1.20 -11.06 -3.91
N VAL A 402 -0.77 -10.85 -5.16
CA VAL A 402 0.55 -10.27 -5.47
C VAL A 402 0.63 -8.81 -5.04
N TYR A 403 -0.44 -8.02 -5.22
CA TYR A 403 -0.45 -6.59 -4.91
C TYR A 403 -0.08 -6.27 -3.44
N PRO A 404 -0.77 -6.83 -2.43
CA PRO A 404 -0.44 -6.57 -1.03
C PRO A 404 0.96 -7.09 -0.66
N LEU A 405 1.42 -8.21 -1.21
CA LEU A 405 2.76 -8.75 -0.94
C LEU A 405 3.87 -7.84 -1.50
N ALA A 406 3.71 -7.39 -2.75
CA ALA A 406 4.64 -6.47 -3.40
C ALA A 406 4.74 -5.15 -2.64
N MET A 407 3.60 -4.59 -2.22
CA MET A 407 3.56 -3.35 -1.44
C MET A 407 4.15 -3.52 -0.05
N ALA A 408 3.90 -4.64 0.64
CA ALA A 408 4.51 -4.89 1.94
C ALA A 408 6.04 -4.90 1.86
N GLY A 409 6.61 -5.54 0.84
CA GLY A 409 8.05 -5.49 0.61
C GLY A 409 8.58 -4.08 0.39
N LEU A 410 7.95 -3.30 -0.49
CA LEU A 410 8.35 -1.91 -0.76
C LEU A 410 8.23 -1.00 0.47
N VAL A 411 7.10 -1.08 1.18
CA VAL A 411 6.80 -0.29 2.38
C VAL A 411 7.82 -0.52 3.48
N VAL A 412 8.26 -1.77 3.66
CA VAL A 412 9.22 -2.17 4.68
C VAL A 412 10.66 -1.81 4.24
N LEU A 413 10.95 -1.97 2.94
CA LEU A 413 12.25 -1.64 2.37
C LEU A 413 12.60 -0.15 2.50
N LEU A 414 11.63 0.75 2.34
CA LEU A 414 11.83 2.20 2.40
C LEU A 414 12.47 2.69 3.73
N PRO A 415 11.94 2.38 4.92
CA PRO A 415 12.52 2.79 6.19
C PRO A 415 13.68 1.91 6.68
N LEU A 416 13.72 0.62 6.31
CA LEU A 416 14.64 -0.35 6.92
C LEU A 416 15.87 -0.69 6.08
N ALA A 417 15.93 -0.30 4.81
CA ALA A 417 17.12 -0.56 4.00
C ALA A 417 18.39 0.08 4.57
N GLN A 418 18.30 1.27 5.21
CA GLN A 418 19.43 1.89 5.92
C GLN A 418 19.97 1.07 7.10
N VAL A 419 19.11 0.25 7.73
CA VAL A 419 19.50 -0.62 8.85
C VAL A 419 20.12 -1.91 8.31
N ALA A 420 19.63 -2.38 7.17
CA ALA A 420 20.11 -3.58 6.50
C ALA A 420 21.44 -3.37 5.76
N ALA A 421 21.62 -2.23 5.08
CA ALA A 421 22.75 -1.94 4.20
C ALA A 421 24.13 -2.10 4.86
N PRO A 422 24.37 -1.67 6.13
CA PRO A 422 25.65 -1.87 6.79
C PRO A 422 26.06 -3.35 6.92
N LEU A 423 25.10 -4.27 6.94
CA LEU A 423 25.39 -5.70 7.00
C LEU A 423 26.06 -6.19 5.70
N ALA A 424 25.81 -5.54 4.57
CA ALA A 424 26.42 -5.88 3.29
C ALA A 424 27.93 -5.59 3.27
N GLU A 425 28.37 -4.62 4.06
CA GLU A 425 29.77 -4.23 4.23
C GLU A 425 30.49 -5.06 5.31
N SER A 426 29.75 -5.91 6.03
CA SER A 426 30.32 -6.75 7.09
C SER A 426 31.25 -7.86 6.57
N PRO A 427 32.14 -8.41 7.43
CA PRO A 427 33.04 -9.48 7.06
C PRO A 427 32.31 -10.66 6.39
N ARG A 428 32.98 -11.30 5.43
CA ARG A 428 32.39 -12.40 4.64
C ARG A 428 31.82 -13.53 5.50
N ALA A 429 32.46 -13.84 6.62
CA ALA A 429 31.98 -14.85 7.58
C ALA A 429 30.59 -14.50 8.13
N THR A 430 30.37 -13.25 8.57
CA THR A 430 29.09 -12.74 9.08
C THR A 430 27.98 -12.79 8.03
N ARG A 431 28.31 -12.47 6.77
CA ARG A 431 27.34 -12.56 5.67
C ARG A 431 26.99 -14.01 5.33
N ILE A 432 27.97 -14.92 5.36
CA ILE A 432 27.71 -16.36 5.14
C ILE A 432 26.85 -16.94 6.27
N THR A 433 27.12 -16.59 7.54
CA THR A 433 26.31 -17.06 8.66
C THR A 433 24.89 -16.51 8.61
N ALA A 434 24.71 -15.22 8.30
CA ALA A 434 23.39 -14.63 8.07
C ALA A 434 22.65 -15.32 6.92
N GLY A 435 23.34 -15.61 5.81
CA GLY A 435 22.78 -16.38 4.70
C GLY A 435 22.39 -17.81 5.08
N ALA A 436 23.21 -18.49 5.87
CA ALA A 436 22.91 -19.84 6.37
C ALA A 436 21.70 -19.85 7.31
N ILE A 437 21.59 -18.86 8.21
CA ILE A 437 20.41 -18.69 9.07
C ILE A 437 19.15 -18.46 8.22
N LEU A 438 19.22 -17.59 7.22
CA LEU A 438 18.10 -17.32 6.32
C LEU A 438 17.69 -18.59 5.56
N ALA A 439 18.65 -19.33 5.01
CA ALA A 439 18.40 -20.61 4.33
C ALA A 439 17.76 -21.63 5.28
N GLY A 440 18.24 -21.71 6.53
CA GLY A 440 17.64 -22.54 7.58
C GLY A 440 16.20 -22.15 7.90
N LEU A 441 15.89 -20.85 7.98
CA LEU A 441 14.53 -20.35 8.20
C LEU A 441 13.59 -20.66 7.02
N ILE A 442 14.07 -20.53 5.78
CA ILE A 442 13.30 -20.92 4.58
C ILE A 442 12.99 -22.41 4.64
N LEU A 443 14.02 -23.24 4.88
CA LEU A 443 13.88 -24.69 4.96
C LEU A 443 12.90 -25.09 6.08
N LEU A 444 13.03 -24.49 7.26
CA LEU A 444 12.13 -24.74 8.39
C LEU A 444 10.69 -24.32 8.07
N THR A 445 10.50 -23.17 7.41
CA THR A 445 9.16 -22.74 6.97
C THR A 445 8.57 -23.73 5.97
N ALA A 446 9.36 -24.20 5.01
CA ALA A 446 8.93 -25.19 4.03
C ALA A 446 8.57 -26.53 4.69
N LEU A 447 9.38 -27.02 5.64
CA LEU A 447 9.14 -28.27 6.36
C LEU A 447 7.88 -28.19 7.23
N VAL A 448 7.72 -27.10 7.99
CA VAL A 448 6.52 -26.87 8.82
C VAL A 448 5.29 -26.77 7.93
N SER A 449 5.37 -26.06 6.81
CA SER A 449 4.28 -25.94 5.84
C SER A 449 3.90 -27.28 5.22
N ALA A 450 4.89 -28.11 4.85
CA ALA A 450 4.67 -29.45 4.33
C ALA A 450 4.03 -30.38 5.38
N TRP A 451 4.49 -30.31 6.63
CA TRP A 451 3.94 -31.10 7.73
C TRP A 451 2.49 -30.71 8.06
N LEU A 452 2.19 -29.42 8.13
CA LEU A 452 0.83 -28.91 8.34
C LEU A 452 -0.10 -29.31 7.19
N SER A 453 0.37 -29.19 5.95
CA SER A 453 -0.41 -29.58 4.77
C SER A 453 -0.71 -31.08 4.74
N ARG A 454 0.22 -31.93 5.19
CA ARG A 454 -0.02 -33.38 5.32
C ARG A 454 -1.03 -33.71 6.41
N LYS A 455 -0.91 -33.09 7.59
CA LYS A 455 -1.86 -33.29 8.70
C LYS A 455 -3.29 -32.92 8.30
N GLU A 456 -3.44 -31.83 7.58
CA GLU A 456 -4.72 -31.36 7.07
C GLU A 456 -5.31 -32.33 6.02
N ALA A 457 -4.49 -32.96 5.18
CA ALA A 457 -4.94 -33.98 4.22
C ALA A 457 -5.35 -35.31 4.87
N THR A 458 -4.85 -35.59 6.08
CA THR A 458 -5.17 -36.82 6.85
C THR A 458 -6.34 -36.65 7.83
N ALA A 459 -6.93 -35.46 7.93
CA ALA A 459 -8.08 -35.22 8.80
C ALA A 459 -9.34 -35.90 8.19
N PRO A 460 -10.02 -36.81 8.91
CA PRO A 460 -11.20 -37.50 8.39
C PRO A 460 -12.38 -36.53 8.31
N GLY A 461 -12.89 -36.26 7.09
CA GLY A 461 -14.10 -35.47 6.89
C GLY A 461 -14.21 -34.67 5.59
N GLN A 462 -13.18 -34.65 4.74
CA GLN A 462 -13.26 -33.99 3.43
C GLN A 462 -12.66 -34.88 2.34
N SER A 463 -13.44 -35.84 1.86
CA SER A 463 -13.29 -36.40 0.51
C SER A 463 -13.96 -35.45 -0.50
N PRO A 464 -13.49 -35.40 -1.76
CA PRO A 464 -13.68 -34.30 -2.70
C PRO A 464 -15.13 -33.90 -3.01
#